data_AF-A0A3D1K6W5-F1
#
_entry.id   AF-A0A3D1K6W5-F1
#
_cell.length_a   1.000
_cell.length_b   1.000
_cell.length_c   1.000
_cell.angle_alpha   90.00
_cell.angle_beta   90.00
_cell.angle_gamma   90.00
#
_symmetry.space_group_name_H-M   'P 1'
#
loop_
_entity.id
_entity.type
_entity.pdbx_description
1 polymer ?
#
loop_
_entity_poly.entity_id
_entity_poly.type
_entity_poly.pdbx_seq_one_letter_code
_entity_poly.pdbx_strand_id
1 'polypeptide(L)'
;MTIIYILFEFLVIGLFLGLLANSLRKRKVPDMTVMILSMGTVIAGELVNNFVSKVTVYNSSFLIWIPGTQIPVFIICGGIVVSLLLFMIANRISNKSVLKKCMVVVFLSASFPLAELAGIGCGLWKWPSNPPLDLGWIIGVWEFYFIFIGLPALIGCIVSVRFKGNKNSQKD
;
A
#
# COMPACT_ATOMS: atom_id res chain seq x y z
N MET A 1 -20.11 -6.75 -14.87
CA MET A 1 -18.68 -6.60 -14.48
C MET A 1 -18.25 -5.15 -14.37
N THR A 2 -18.46 -4.29 -15.36
CA THR A 2 -18.06 -2.86 -15.33
C THR A 2 -18.51 -2.10 -14.06
N ILE A 3 -19.77 -2.25 -13.66
CA ILE A 3 -20.30 -1.61 -12.43
C ILE A 3 -19.51 -2.04 -11.18
N ILE A 4 -19.07 -3.30 -11.11
CA ILE A 4 -18.31 -3.82 -9.95
C ILE A 4 -16.94 -3.13 -9.86
N TYR A 5 -16.25 -2.93 -10.99
CA TYR A 5 -14.96 -2.25 -11.01
C TYR A 5 -15.07 -0.77 -10.60
N ILE A 6 -16.13 -0.11 -11.05
CA ILE A 6 -16.43 1.28 -10.67
C ILE A 6 -16.71 1.38 -9.18
N LEU A 7 -17.56 0.50 -8.63
CA LEU A 7 -17.86 0.48 -7.20
C LEU A 7 -16.61 0.17 -6.37
N PHE A 8 -15.75 -0.74 -6.83
CA PHE A 8 -14.49 -1.06 -6.19
C PHE A 8 -13.53 0.14 -6.18
N GLU A 9 -13.38 0.85 -7.31
CA GLU A 9 -12.57 2.07 -7.42
C GLU A 9 -13.04 3.14 -6.42
N PHE A 10 -14.35 3.44 -6.39
CA PHE A 10 -14.89 4.43 -5.45
C PHE A 10 -14.78 3.98 -4.00
N LEU A 11 -14.90 2.69 -3.70
CA LEU A 11 -14.69 2.15 -2.36
C LEU A 11 -13.24 2.42 -1.88
N VAL A 12 -12.25 2.11 -2.71
CA VAL A 12 -10.83 2.30 -2.37
C VAL A 12 -10.51 3.79 -2.17
N ILE A 13 -10.97 4.65 -3.08
CA ILE A 13 -10.79 6.11 -2.98
C ILE A 13 -11.50 6.66 -1.75
N GLY A 14 -12.74 6.24 -1.49
CA GLY A 14 -13.51 6.65 -0.32
C GLY A 14 -12.84 6.24 1.00
N LEU A 15 -12.32 5.02 1.08
CA LEU A 15 -11.54 4.54 2.22
C LEU A 15 -10.28 5.38 2.44
N PHE A 16 -9.54 5.69 1.36
CA PHE A 16 -8.37 6.56 1.44
C PHE A 16 -8.72 7.95 1.99
N LEU A 17 -9.74 8.60 1.43
CA LEU A 17 -10.18 9.93 1.86
C LEU A 17 -10.65 9.93 3.33
N GLY A 18 -11.38 8.91 3.74
CA GLY A 18 -11.82 8.74 5.14
C GLY A 18 -10.65 8.58 6.11
N LEU A 19 -9.65 7.77 5.74
CA LEU A 19 -8.44 7.58 6.54
C LEU A 19 -7.60 8.87 6.61
N LEU A 20 -7.43 9.56 5.48
CA LEU A 20 -6.74 10.84 5.39
C LEU A 20 -7.41 11.88 6.30
N ALA A 21 -8.72 12.07 6.17
CA ALA A 21 -9.49 13.02 6.98
C ALA A 21 -9.35 12.73 8.49
N ASN A 22 -9.44 11.45 8.89
CA ASN A 22 -9.27 11.05 10.29
C ASN A 22 -7.83 11.29 10.80
N SER A 23 -6.81 11.02 9.98
CA SER A 23 -5.40 11.26 10.34
C SER A 23 -5.07 12.74 10.46
N LEU A 24 -5.58 13.57 9.56
CA LEU A 24 -5.46 15.04 9.60
C LEU A 24 -6.18 15.60 10.84
N ARG A 25 -7.44 15.21 11.06
CA ARG A 25 -8.25 15.67 12.21
C ARG A 25 -7.59 15.35 13.55
N LYS A 26 -6.97 14.17 13.67
CA LYS A 26 -6.30 13.71 14.90
C LYS A 26 -4.81 14.08 14.96
N ARG A 27 -4.28 14.77 13.94
CA ARG A 27 -2.86 15.15 13.81
C ARG A 27 -1.91 13.98 14.09
N LYS A 28 -2.22 12.80 13.54
CA LYS A 28 -1.41 11.61 13.74
C LYS A 28 -0.19 11.65 12.83
N VAL A 29 0.88 12.28 13.31
CA VAL A 29 2.14 12.42 12.55
C VAL A 29 2.62 11.10 11.95
N PRO A 30 2.65 9.96 12.69
CA PRO A 30 3.08 8.69 12.10
C PRO A 30 2.19 8.22 10.94
N ASP A 31 0.87 8.33 11.06
CA ASP A 31 -0.07 7.96 9.99
C ASP A 31 0.16 8.82 8.74
N MET A 32 0.34 10.14 8.92
CA MET A 32 0.63 11.07 7.81
C MET A 32 1.99 10.77 7.16
N THR A 33 3.02 10.44 7.94
CA THR A 33 4.32 10.04 7.41
C THR A 33 4.19 8.80 6.54
N VAL A 34 3.45 7.77 6.99
CA VAL A 34 3.21 6.57 6.18
C VAL A 34 2.48 6.92 4.90
N MET A 35 1.42 7.76 4.96
CA MET A 35 0.68 8.17 3.77
C MET A 35 1.56 8.87 2.74
N ILE A 36 2.38 9.85 3.17
CA ILE A 36 3.26 10.62 2.29
C ILE A 36 4.33 9.73 1.65
N LEU A 37 4.99 8.88 2.45
CA LEU A 37 6.01 7.95 1.95
C LEU A 37 5.40 6.93 0.99
N SER A 38 4.22 6.39 1.32
CA SER A 38 3.52 5.44 0.46
C SER A 38 3.10 6.09 -0.85
N MET A 39 2.62 7.33 -0.82
CA MET A 39 2.28 8.05 -2.05
C MET A 39 3.49 8.17 -2.97
N GLY A 40 4.65 8.60 -2.45
CA GLY A 40 5.87 8.72 -3.25
C GLY A 40 6.35 7.37 -3.81
N THR A 41 6.37 6.34 -2.96
CA THR A 41 6.88 5.01 -3.35
C THR A 41 5.92 4.28 -4.30
N VAL A 42 4.62 4.28 -4.06
CA VAL A 42 3.63 3.67 -4.97
C VAL A 42 3.64 4.38 -6.33
N ILE A 43 3.68 5.72 -6.37
CA ILE A 43 3.82 6.45 -7.64
C ILE A 43 5.11 6.03 -8.36
N ALA A 44 6.24 5.94 -7.65
CA ALA A 44 7.49 5.50 -8.26
C ALA A 44 7.40 4.07 -8.82
N GLY A 45 6.81 3.14 -8.07
CA GLY A 45 6.59 1.76 -8.52
C GLY A 45 5.70 1.69 -9.76
N GLU A 46 4.63 2.46 -9.80
CA GLU A 46 3.73 2.52 -10.96
C GLU A 46 4.36 3.19 -12.18
N LEU A 47 5.21 4.20 -11.99
CA LEU A 47 5.98 4.78 -13.10
C LEU A 47 7.00 3.78 -13.65
N VAL A 48 7.69 3.02 -12.79
CA VAL A 48 8.58 1.93 -13.21
C VAL A 48 7.80 0.88 -13.99
N ASN A 49 6.61 0.49 -13.50
CA ASN A 49 5.74 -0.43 -14.22
C ASN A 49 5.29 0.13 -15.58
N ASN A 50 4.80 1.36 -15.63
CA ASN A 50 4.24 1.95 -16.84
C ASN A 50 5.30 2.24 -17.93
N PHE A 51 6.51 2.64 -17.55
CA PHE A 51 7.54 3.08 -18.50
C PHE A 51 8.66 2.09 -18.74
N VAL A 52 8.99 1.22 -17.78
CA VAL A 52 10.15 0.33 -17.86
C VAL A 52 9.74 -1.12 -18.04
N SER A 53 9.00 -1.68 -17.07
CA SER A 53 8.77 -3.13 -17.03
C SER A 53 7.53 -3.56 -17.83
N LYS A 54 6.49 -2.71 -17.90
CA LYS A 54 5.20 -2.94 -18.58
C LYS A 54 4.56 -4.27 -18.21
N VAL A 55 4.74 -4.69 -16.95
CA VAL A 55 4.33 -6.00 -16.46
C VAL A 55 2.84 -6.04 -16.14
N THR A 56 2.26 -4.92 -15.70
CA THR A 56 0.85 -4.86 -15.32
C THR A 56 0.06 -3.99 -16.28
N VAL A 57 -1.03 -4.55 -16.81
CA VAL A 57 -2.02 -3.86 -17.65
C VAL A 57 -3.35 -3.82 -16.91
N TYR A 58 -3.81 -2.62 -16.58
CA TYR A 58 -5.05 -2.40 -15.84
C TYR A 58 -6.30 -2.57 -16.72
N ASN A 59 -7.41 -2.95 -16.10
CA ASN A 59 -8.70 -3.04 -16.78
C ASN A 59 -9.15 -1.66 -17.29
N SER A 60 -9.55 -1.56 -18.57
CA SER A 60 -10.00 -0.29 -19.16
C SER A 60 -11.35 0.21 -18.64
N SER A 61 -12.04 -0.58 -17.81
CA SER A 61 -13.35 -0.24 -17.23
C SER A 61 -13.29 0.73 -16.05
N PHE A 62 -12.10 1.03 -15.51
CA PHE A 62 -11.96 2.06 -14.48
C PHE A 62 -12.25 3.45 -15.04
N LEU A 63 -12.74 4.36 -14.19
CA LEU A 63 -13.17 5.69 -14.61
C LEU A 63 -12.07 6.73 -14.44
N ILE A 64 -11.30 6.67 -13.35
CA ILE A 64 -10.41 7.77 -12.96
C ILE A 64 -8.96 7.35 -13.21
N TRP A 65 -8.37 7.97 -14.22
CA TRP A 65 -6.99 7.71 -14.66
C TRP A 65 -6.11 8.93 -14.42
N ILE A 66 -4.83 8.68 -14.13
CA ILE A 66 -3.84 9.77 -14.06
C ILE A 66 -3.57 10.28 -15.49
N PRO A 67 -3.79 11.57 -15.77
CA PRO A 67 -3.63 12.13 -17.11
C PRO A 67 -2.26 11.83 -17.72
N GLY A 68 -2.25 11.41 -18.99
CA GLY A 68 -1.01 11.08 -19.71
C GLY A 68 -0.37 9.75 -19.33
N THR A 69 -1.03 8.93 -18.51
CA THR A 69 -0.55 7.60 -18.11
C THR A 69 -1.65 6.54 -18.27
N GLN A 70 -1.27 5.26 -18.11
CA GLN A 70 -2.20 4.14 -18.05
C GLN A 70 -2.39 3.65 -16.60
N ILE A 71 -2.31 4.56 -15.62
CA ILE A 71 -2.40 4.20 -14.20
C ILE A 71 -3.75 4.69 -13.65
N PRO A 72 -4.63 3.78 -13.19
CA PRO A 72 -5.85 4.16 -12.48
C PRO A 72 -5.52 4.81 -11.13
N VAL A 73 -6.25 5.86 -10.76
CA VAL A 73 -6.01 6.60 -9.50
C VAL A 73 -6.19 5.71 -8.27
N PHE A 74 -7.12 4.74 -8.32
CA PHE A 74 -7.34 3.84 -7.19
C PHE A 74 -6.13 2.96 -6.85
N ILE A 75 -5.20 2.72 -7.79
CA ILE A 75 -3.97 1.96 -7.51
C ILE A 75 -3.09 2.73 -6.54
N ILE A 76 -2.93 4.04 -6.76
CA ILE A 76 -2.18 4.91 -5.86
C ILE A 76 -2.86 4.97 -4.49
N CYS A 77 -4.17 5.21 -4.45
CA CYS A 77 -4.95 5.23 -3.20
C CYS A 77 -4.87 3.89 -2.47
N GLY A 78 -5.00 2.77 -3.20
CA GLY A 78 -4.97 1.42 -2.67
C GLY A 78 -3.64 1.09 -2.03
N GLY A 79 -2.52 1.39 -2.71
CA GLY A 79 -1.18 1.20 -2.14
C GLY A 79 -1.00 1.98 -0.83
N ILE A 80 -1.44 3.25 -0.78
CA ILE A 80 -1.39 4.05 0.45
C ILE A 80 -2.25 3.44 1.57
N VAL A 81 -3.48 3.01 1.25
CA VAL A 81 -4.38 2.38 2.21
C VAL A 81 -3.77 1.11 2.78
N VAL A 82 -3.23 0.23 1.94
CA VAL A 82 -2.60 -1.02 2.37
C VAL A 82 -1.39 -0.75 3.27
N SER A 83 -0.50 0.16 2.90
CA SER A 83 0.63 0.56 3.74
C SER A 83 0.19 1.06 5.12
N LEU A 84 -0.83 1.91 5.15
CA LEU A 84 -1.36 2.45 6.40
C LEU A 84 -2.02 1.36 7.25
N LEU A 85 -2.78 0.45 6.65
CA LEU A 85 -3.40 -0.66 7.36
C LEU A 85 -2.34 -1.59 7.98
N LEU A 86 -1.28 -1.93 7.23
CA LEU A 86 -0.15 -2.71 7.76
C LEU A 86 0.46 -2.04 8.99
N PHE A 87 0.74 -0.74 8.89
CA PHE A 87 1.25 0.06 9.99
C PHE A 87 0.30 0.09 11.21
N MET A 88 -1.00 0.29 10.98
CA MET A 88 -2.01 0.32 12.03
C MET A 88 -2.15 -1.03 12.73
N ILE A 89 -2.16 -2.14 11.98
CA ILE A 89 -2.20 -3.49 12.54
C ILE A 89 -0.95 -3.76 13.37
N ALA A 90 0.24 -3.44 12.86
CA ALA A 90 1.50 -3.61 13.58
C ALA A 90 1.51 -2.85 14.91
N ASN A 91 1.03 -1.59 14.92
CA ASN A 91 0.90 -0.81 16.16
C ASN A 91 -0.15 -1.34 17.13
N ARG A 92 -1.21 -1.98 16.62
CA ARG A 92 -2.25 -2.57 17.47
C ARG A 92 -1.74 -3.84 18.15
N ILE A 93 -0.97 -4.66 17.44
CA ILE A 93 -0.41 -5.93 17.97
C ILE A 93 0.74 -5.65 18.95
N SER A 94 1.64 -4.72 18.63
CA SER A 94 2.78 -4.37 19.49
C SER A 94 2.83 -2.88 19.74
N ASN A 95 2.64 -2.47 21.00
CA ASN A 95 2.59 -1.05 21.33
C ASN A 95 3.99 -0.45 21.61
N LYS A 96 4.91 -1.27 22.17
CA LYS A 96 6.21 -0.81 22.71
C LYS A 96 7.43 -1.20 21.85
N SER A 97 7.47 -2.40 21.28
CA SER A 97 8.66 -2.90 20.58
C SER A 97 8.59 -2.59 19.09
N VAL A 98 9.52 -1.76 18.59
CA VAL A 98 9.71 -1.50 17.15
C VAL A 98 9.98 -2.81 16.41
N LEU A 99 10.88 -3.65 16.93
CA LEU A 99 11.23 -4.93 16.30
C LEU A 99 10.00 -5.81 16.09
N LYS A 100 9.14 -5.95 17.11
CA LYS A 100 7.89 -6.71 16.97
C LYS A 100 6.94 -6.10 15.94
N LYS A 101 6.82 -4.77 15.87
CA LYS A 101 6.01 -4.11 14.83
C LYS A 101 6.57 -4.42 13.44
N CYS A 102 7.87 -4.32 13.26
CA CYS A 102 8.53 -4.61 11.98
C CYS A 102 8.32 -6.07 11.57
N MET A 103 8.48 -7.02 12.50
CA MET A 103 8.20 -8.43 12.23
C MET A 103 6.75 -8.67 11.80
N VAL A 104 5.79 -7.99 12.42
CA VAL A 104 4.38 -8.07 11.99
C VAL A 104 4.20 -7.57 10.56
N VAL A 105 4.80 -6.43 10.18
CA VAL A 105 4.71 -5.92 8.81
C VAL A 105 5.31 -6.88 7.79
N VAL A 106 6.50 -7.43 8.09
CA VAL A 106 7.17 -8.44 7.23
C VAL A 106 6.34 -9.72 7.12
N PHE A 107 5.74 -10.17 8.21
CA PHE A 107 4.89 -11.35 8.19
C PHE A 107 3.62 -11.12 7.36
N LEU A 108 2.97 -9.97 7.54
CA LEU A 108 1.76 -9.63 6.77
C LEU A 108 2.05 -9.38 5.29
N SER A 109 3.25 -8.88 4.94
CA SER A 109 3.62 -8.67 3.54
C SER A 109 3.75 -9.97 2.75
N ALA A 110 3.93 -11.13 3.41
CA ALA A 110 3.87 -12.43 2.76
C ALA A 110 2.54 -12.70 2.04
N SER A 111 1.49 -11.93 2.34
CA SER A 111 0.21 -11.99 1.62
C SER A 111 0.17 -11.23 0.29
N PHE A 112 1.18 -10.43 -0.04
CA PHE A 112 1.19 -9.63 -1.28
C PHE A 112 1.10 -10.46 -2.57
N PRO A 113 1.79 -11.59 -2.72
CA PRO A 113 1.61 -12.45 -3.89
C PRO A 113 0.18 -12.98 -4.01
N LEU A 114 -0.50 -13.26 -2.89
CA LEU A 114 -1.90 -13.68 -2.91
C LEU A 114 -2.83 -12.53 -3.32
N ALA A 115 -2.54 -11.31 -2.87
CA ALA A 115 -3.28 -10.12 -3.30
C ALA A 115 -3.12 -9.85 -4.80
N GLU A 116 -1.91 -10.06 -5.35
CA GLU A 116 -1.64 -9.99 -6.79
C GLU A 116 -2.48 -11.01 -7.56
N LEU A 117 -2.45 -12.28 -7.14
CA LEU A 117 -3.26 -13.33 -7.75
C LEU A 117 -4.75 -13.04 -7.66
N ALA A 118 -5.22 -12.49 -6.55
CA ALA A 118 -6.61 -12.09 -6.40
C ALA A 118 -6.97 -10.94 -7.37
N GLY A 119 -6.08 -9.97 -7.56
CA GLY A 119 -6.27 -8.89 -8.53
C GLY A 119 -6.36 -9.40 -9.97
N ILE A 120 -5.48 -10.33 -10.35
CA ILE A 120 -5.52 -11.00 -11.65
C ILE A 120 -6.78 -11.86 -11.81
N GLY A 121 -7.10 -12.68 -10.81
CA GLY A 121 -8.25 -13.58 -10.82
C GLY A 121 -9.60 -12.84 -10.86
N CYS A 122 -9.67 -11.66 -10.25
CA CYS A 122 -10.84 -10.78 -10.32
C CYS A 122 -10.87 -9.91 -11.59
N GLY A 123 -9.84 -9.98 -12.45
CA GLY A 123 -9.76 -9.19 -13.68
C GLY A 123 -9.55 -7.69 -13.46
N LEU A 124 -9.02 -7.28 -12.30
CA LEU A 124 -8.68 -5.89 -12.01
C LEU A 124 -7.49 -5.42 -12.86
N TRP A 125 -6.51 -6.30 -13.04
CA TRP A 125 -5.39 -6.13 -13.95
C TRP A 125 -4.94 -7.49 -14.49
N LYS A 126 -4.04 -7.49 -15.46
CA LYS A 126 -3.46 -8.69 -16.04
C LYS A 126 -2.00 -8.47 -16.39
N TRP A 127 -1.26 -9.58 -16.48
CA TRP A 127 0.08 -9.58 -17.05
C TRP A 127 -0.02 -9.82 -18.57
N PRO A 128 0.80 -9.17 -19.42
CA PRO A 128 0.80 -9.40 -20.87
C PRO A 128 1.11 -10.85 -21.24
N SER A 129 1.95 -11.51 -20.44
CA SER A 129 2.28 -12.93 -20.54
C SER A 129 1.68 -13.69 -19.35
N ASN A 130 1.42 -14.99 -19.53
CA ASN A 130 1.06 -15.86 -18.41
C ASN A 130 2.26 -15.92 -17.43
N PRO A 131 2.11 -15.46 -16.18
CA PRO A 131 3.21 -15.50 -15.24
C PRO A 131 3.57 -16.96 -14.93
N PRO A 132 4.86 -17.34 -14.94
CA PRO A 132 5.28 -18.61 -14.39
C PRO A 132 5.05 -18.52 -12.87
N LEU A 133 4.02 -19.19 -12.35
CA LEU A 133 3.70 -19.20 -10.92
C LEU A 133 4.72 -20.05 -10.13
N ASP A 134 6.00 -19.73 -10.27
CA ASP A 134 7.12 -20.36 -9.60
C ASP A 134 7.58 -19.55 -8.38
N LEU A 135 8.57 -20.07 -7.66
CA LEU A 135 9.12 -19.40 -6.49
C LEU A 135 9.74 -18.04 -6.84
N GLY A 136 10.31 -17.90 -8.03
CA GLY A 136 10.91 -16.64 -8.50
C GLY A 136 9.86 -15.55 -8.66
N TRP A 137 8.69 -15.89 -9.23
CA TRP A 137 7.56 -14.97 -9.33
C TRP A 137 7.04 -14.55 -7.95
N ILE A 138 6.87 -15.50 -7.03
CA ILE A 138 6.40 -15.22 -5.66
C ILE A 138 7.35 -14.24 -4.97
N ILE A 139 8.66 -14.51 -5.05
CA ILE A 139 9.69 -13.65 -4.44
C ILE A 139 9.68 -12.28 -5.12
N GLY A 140 9.68 -12.21 -6.45
CA GLY A 140 9.71 -10.94 -7.18
C GLY A 140 8.50 -10.04 -6.89
N VAL A 141 7.30 -10.63 -6.84
CA VAL A 141 6.07 -9.91 -6.48
C VAL A 141 6.11 -9.44 -5.03
N TRP A 142 6.56 -10.29 -4.11
CA TRP A 142 6.74 -9.92 -2.72
C TRP A 142 7.73 -8.77 -2.58
N GLU A 143 8.90 -8.85 -3.20
CA GLU A 143 9.94 -7.82 -3.16
C GLU A 143 9.43 -6.48 -3.70
N PHE A 144 8.78 -6.50 -4.86
CA PHE A 144 8.19 -5.31 -5.48
C PHE A 144 7.22 -4.62 -4.53
N TYR A 145 6.18 -5.33 -4.06
CA TYR A 145 5.20 -4.76 -3.15
C TYR A 145 5.79 -4.43 -1.78
N PHE A 146 6.77 -5.17 -1.31
CA PHE A 146 7.43 -4.87 -0.05
C PHE A 146 8.19 -3.55 -0.11
N ILE A 147 8.90 -3.27 -1.20
CA ILE A 147 9.60 -1.99 -1.39
C ILE A 147 8.60 -0.83 -1.47
N PHE A 148 7.53 -0.97 -2.26
CA PHE A 148 6.62 0.15 -2.54
C PHE A 148 5.47 0.33 -1.54
N ILE A 149 5.11 -0.71 -0.76
CA ILE A 149 4.00 -0.71 0.20
C ILE A 149 4.48 -1.06 1.62
N GLY A 150 5.26 -2.14 1.76
CA GLY A 150 5.73 -2.61 3.07
C GLY A 150 6.71 -1.65 3.76
N LEU A 151 7.68 -1.11 3.02
CA LEU A 151 8.74 -0.26 3.55
C LEU A 151 8.23 1.06 4.15
N PRO A 152 7.29 1.80 3.51
CA PRO A 152 6.62 2.93 4.17
C PRO A 152 6.00 2.59 5.53
N ALA A 153 5.36 1.41 5.65
CA ALA A 153 4.76 0.95 6.91
C ALA A 153 5.83 0.67 7.99
N LEU A 154 6.98 0.10 7.60
CA LEU A 154 8.13 -0.10 8.50
C LEU A 154 8.70 1.22 9.02
N ILE A 155 8.90 2.19 8.13
CA ILE A 155 9.38 3.53 8.52
C ILE A 155 8.38 4.17 9.49
N GLY A 156 7.08 4.04 9.23
CA GLY A 156 6.03 4.45 10.15
C GLY A 156 6.18 3.82 11.54
N CYS A 157 6.48 2.53 11.62
CA CYS A 157 6.66 1.82 12.89
C CYS A 157 7.79 2.44 13.72
N ILE A 158 8.92 2.77 13.09
CA ILE A 158 10.06 3.44 13.73
C ILE A 158 9.66 4.83 14.23
N VAL A 159 9.04 5.63 13.37
CA VAL A 159 8.57 7.00 13.69
C VAL A 159 7.58 6.98 14.86
N SER A 160 6.65 6.02 14.88
CA SER A 160 5.61 5.92 15.92
C SER A 160 6.16 5.77 17.34
N VAL A 161 7.31 5.10 17.50
CA VAL A 161 7.93 4.90 18.82
C VAL A 161 8.67 6.15 19.26
N ARG A 162 9.38 6.83 18.34
CA ARG A 162 10.06 8.09 18.63
C ARG A 162 9.09 9.18 19.10
N PHE A 163 7.93 9.30 18.46
CA PHE A 163 6.90 10.28 18.86
C PHE A 163 6.16 9.91 20.16
N LYS A 164 6.10 8.62 20.52
CA LYS A 164 5.58 8.20 21.83
C LYS A 164 6.56 8.49 22.98
N GLY A 165 7.86 8.30 22.74
CA GLY A 165 8.90 8.63 23.71
C GLY A 165 8.86 10.10 24.13
N ASN A 166 8.79 11.02 23.16
CA ASN A 166 8.76 12.47 23.44
C ASN A 166 7.55 12.93 24.26
N LYS A 167 6.38 12.27 24.15
CA LYS A 167 5.18 12.65 24.93
C LYS A 167 5.25 12.21 26.39
N ASN A 168 6.02 11.17 26.71
CA ASN A 168 6.20 10.74 28.09
C ASN A 168 7.29 11.56 28.79
N SER A 169 8.37 11.92 28.10
CA SER A 169 9.43 12.78 28.65
C SER A 169 9.03 14.25 28.89
N GLN A 170 7.83 14.67 28.45
CA GLN A 170 7.28 16.00 28.73
C GLN A 170 6.31 16.02 29.93
N LYS A 171 6.12 14.86 30.59
CA LYS A 171 5.25 14.72 31.77
C LYS A 171 6.02 14.48 33.07
N ASP A 172 7.34 14.38 32.98
CA ASP A 172 8.28 14.26 34.11
C ASP A 172 9.04 15.59 34.24
#